data_AF-A0A1Z9U0F3-F1
#
_entry.id   AF-A0A1Z9U0F3-F1
#
_cell.length_a   1.000
_cell.length_b   1.000
_cell.length_c   1.000
_cell.angle_alpha   90.00
_cell.angle_beta   90.00
_cell.angle_gamma   90.00
#
_symmetry.space_group_name_H-M   'P 1'
#
loop_
_entity.id
_entity.type
_entity.pdbx_description
1 polymer ?
#
loop_
_entity_poly.entity_id
_entity_poly.type
_entity_poly.pdbx_seq_one_letter_code
_entity_poly.pdbx_strand_id
1 'polypeptide(L)'
;MPTISVKQNLLRRLVESRGRVHDVEDLAFRLPLMGTDIDTCDEDVLDIEIFPDRPDLLSPETLFHGMMPFLHDSPPSPRLAVKPGTISMRVAPELSDIRPVILGAVVRGLELDEDIIKRLMDHQEKLHFALGRGRKRASIGVHDLSTLEPPFRVEAVERSHSFIPLAMDEEMTIDEILDKHPKGVDYAHLLDGMDKVPIIFDANDSVLSFPPIINGDHTTVTEKTRDIFIDVTGLDLRACEAALMLICLQLSVLGGLVESVRVTTCEGKDWSINGTPIEHKVERELVEGILGNSFSDDEIEEAIRRMGGQYKGDLSGVLSILMPRWRFDILHPIDLVEEVAIGHGYDDLAYDVPKAPLTAIPRQDGHLRRRIREALQGLGLIQIQSLTLSNDSDQFTSMRWKKDGAITRMTNPITTEHTILRQNILPGLLRLLAANRHHDLPQGVYELGTVVIDHTNRDRFAFLVAENSGGFASLRGRIQALMRDLGCQDWTLEVLEGGPWLEGRSASIIVNGITVGECGELDPHVSESFDLNVPMSGAQIDVQLLASVMQDPVH
;
A
#
# COMPACT_ATOMS: atom_id res chain seq x y z
N MET A 1 0.37 -7.10 1.32
CA MET A 1 0.49 -7.20 -0.16
C MET A 1 -0.27 -8.47 -0.56
N PRO A 2 -0.52 -8.79 -1.85
CA PRO A 2 -1.25 -10.01 -2.17
C PRO A 2 -0.44 -11.25 -1.76
N THR A 3 -1.09 -12.16 -1.05
CA THR A 3 -0.51 -13.45 -0.66
C THR A 3 -1.11 -14.59 -1.48
N ILE A 4 -0.31 -15.62 -1.75
CA ILE A 4 -0.80 -16.87 -2.31
C ILE A 4 -0.33 -18.04 -1.46
N SER A 5 -1.21 -19.03 -1.33
CA SER A 5 -0.93 -20.30 -0.66
C SER A 5 -0.94 -21.39 -1.72
N VAL A 6 0.17 -22.12 -1.83
CA VAL A 6 0.39 -23.12 -2.88
C VAL A 6 0.70 -24.46 -2.25
N LYS A 7 -0.05 -25.50 -2.61
CA LYS A 7 0.24 -26.88 -2.19
C LYS A 7 1.56 -27.34 -2.84
N GLN A 8 2.50 -27.83 -2.05
CA GLN A 8 3.79 -28.31 -2.56
C GLN A 8 3.66 -29.49 -3.51
N ASN A 9 2.73 -30.40 -3.26
CA ASN A 9 2.43 -31.51 -4.16
C ASN A 9 2.00 -31.03 -5.56
N LEU A 10 1.34 -29.88 -5.67
CA LEU A 10 0.99 -29.29 -6.96
C LEU A 10 2.23 -28.78 -7.68
N LEU A 11 3.08 -27.98 -7.02
CA LEU A 11 4.33 -27.49 -7.60
C LEU A 11 5.23 -28.64 -8.02
N ARG A 12 5.38 -29.66 -7.16
CA ARG A 12 6.14 -30.88 -7.46
C ARG A 12 5.69 -31.53 -8.76
N ARG A 13 4.37 -31.76 -8.94
CA ARG A 13 3.83 -32.30 -10.20
C ARG A 13 4.16 -31.43 -11.41
N LEU A 14 4.03 -30.10 -11.28
CA LEU A 14 4.31 -29.16 -12.38
C LEU A 14 5.80 -29.16 -12.76
N VAL A 15 6.70 -29.09 -11.78
CA VAL A 15 8.17 -29.10 -11.95
C VAL A 15 8.63 -30.43 -12.54
N GLU A 16 8.15 -31.56 -12.01
CA GLU A 16 8.49 -32.90 -12.50
C GLU A 16 7.94 -33.16 -13.91
N SER A 17 6.79 -32.57 -14.28
CA SER A 17 6.26 -32.65 -15.66
C SER A 17 7.21 -32.06 -16.71
N ARG A 18 8.14 -31.20 -16.29
CA ARG A 18 9.20 -30.62 -17.13
C ARG A 18 10.55 -31.31 -16.96
N GLY A 19 10.60 -32.44 -16.26
CA GLY A 19 11.82 -33.21 -16.04
C GLY A 19 12.80 -32.54 -15.07
N ARG A 20 12.31 -31.66 -14.18
CA ARG A 20 13.10 -31.02 -13.13
C ARG A 20 12.75 -31.60 -11.76
N VAL A 21 13.62 -31.36 -10.77
CA VAL A 21 13.42 -31.82 -9.39
C VAL A 21 12.86 -30.66 -8.56
N HIS A 22 11.81 -30.94 -7.80
CA HIS A 22 11.25 -29.99 -6.83
C HIS A 22 11.88 -30.24 -5.46
N ASP A 23 12.76 -29.33 -5.05
CA ASP A 23 13.43 -29.34 -3.75
C ASP A 23 12.88 -28.18 -2.91
N VAL A 24 12.24 -28.52 -1.78
CA VAL A 24 11.57 -27.55 -0.91
C VAL A 24 12.59 -26.64 -0.20
N GLU A 25 13.76 -27.18 0.18
CA GLU A 25 14.81 -26.40 0.83
C GLU A 25 15.44 -25.41 -0.15
N ASP A 26 15.74 -25.84 -1.38
CA ASP A 26 16.26 -24.95 -2.44
C ASP A 26 15.25 -23.87 -2.82
N LEU A 27 13.97 -24.24 -2.94
CA LEU A 27 12.86 -23.31 -3.18
C LEU A 27 12.77 -22.25 -2.07
N ALA A 28 12.81 -22.66 -0.80
CA ALA A 28 12.76 -21.76 0.35
C ALA A 28 13.93 -20.78 0.38
N PHE A 29 15.12 -21.21 -0.07
CA PHE A 29 16.31 -20.38 -0.10
C PHE A 29 16.34 -19.42 -1.30
N ARG A 30 15.99 -19.89 -2.51
CA ARG A 30 16.21 -19.13 -3.75
C ARG A 30 15.02 -18.34 -4.25
N LEU A 31 13.79 -18.78 -3.98
CA LEU A 31 12.60 -18.05 -4.42
C LEU A 31 12.57 -16.60 -3.91
N PRO A 32 12.94 -16.29 -2.64
CA PRO A 32 12.98 -14.91 -2.18
C PRO A 32 13.90 -13.98 -2.97
N LEU A 33 14.97 -14.54 -3.54
CA LEU A 33 15.94 -13.80 -4.37
C LEU A 33 15.33 -13.29 -5.68
N MET A 34 14.14 -13.76 -6.08
CA MET A 34 13.38 -13.28 -7.24
C MET A 34 12.47 -12.07 -6.90
N GLY A 35 12.56 -11.53 -5.67
CA GLY A 35 11.68 -10.47 -5.20
C GLY A 35 10.34 -11.02 -4.71
N THR A 36 10.37 -12.00 -3.82
CA THR A 36 9.19 -12.49 -3.10
C THR A 36 9.53 -12.63 -1.62
N ASP A 37 8.55 -12.53 -0.72
CA ASP A 37 8.76 -12.89 0.69
C ASP A 37 8.04 -14.20 1.00
N ILE A 38 8.68 -15.07 1.78
CA ILE A 38 8.12 -16.37 2.16
C ILE A 38 7.66 -16.30 3.60
N ASP A 39 6.35 -16.46 3.82
CA ASP A 39 5.78 -16.59 5.16
C ASP A 39 5.97 -18.01 5.71
N THR A 40 5.73 -19.03 4.88
CA THR A 40 5.87 -20.44 5.24
C THR A 40 6.26 -21.27 4.03
N CYS A 41 7.26 -22.13 4.17
CA CYS A 41 7.64 -23.11 3.15
C CYS A 41 8.03 -24.42 3.85
N ASP A 42 7.14 -25.40 3.81
CA ASP A 42 7.37 -26.75 4.32
C ASP A 42 7.04 -27.80 3.24
N GLU A 43 6.95 -29.09 3.60
CA GLU A 43 6.67 -30.16 2.63
C GLU A 43 5.23 -30.17 2.10
N ASP A 44 4.30 -29.46 2.75
CA ASP A 44 2.88 -29.45 2.41
C ASP A 44 2.48 -28.16 1.70
N VAL A 45 2.96 -27.00 2.15
CA VAL A 45 2.54 -25.68 1.68
C VAL A 45 3.70 -24.71 1.47
N LEU A 46 3.51 -23.85 0.48
CA LEU A 46 4.29 -22.64 0.23
C LEU A 46 3.33 -21.44 0.31
N ASP A 47 3.49 -20.62 1.35
CA ASP A 47 2.80 -19.35 1.54
C ASP A 47 3.78 -18.21 1.25
N ILE A 48 3.44 -17.38 0.25
CA ILE A 48 4.29 -16.28 -0.20
C ILE A 48 3.52 -14.98 -0.31
N GLU A 49 4.22 -13.90 0.01
CA GLU A 49 3.82 -12.53 -0.26
C GLU A 49 4.51 -12.06 -1.55
N ILE A 50 3.70 -11.58 -2.50
CA ILE A 50 4.15 -11.14 -3.82
C ILE A 50 4.08 -9.63 -3.87
N PHE A 51 5.15 -8.98 -4.32
CA PHE A 51 5.12 -7.53 -4.52
C PHE A 51 4.10 -7.17 -5.62
N PRO A 52 3.35 -6.05 -5.46
CA PRO A 52 2.24 -5.72 -6.36
C PRO A 52 2.61 -5.50 -7.83
N ASP A 53 3.89 -5.27 -8.14
CA ASP A 53 4.46 -5.09 -9.48
C ASP A 53 4.60 -6.41 -10.25
N ARG A 54 4.63 -7.57 -9.58
CA ARG A 54 4.75 -8.90 -10.21
C ARG A 54 3.44 -9.70 -10.18
N PRO A 55 2.35 -9.23 -10.85
CA PRO A 55 1.08 -9.93 -10.88
C PRO A 55 1.18 -11.27 -11.62
N ASP A 56 2.25 -11.49 -12.39
CA ASP A 56 2.55 -12.74 -13.05
C ASP A 56 2.88 -13.89 -12.07
N LEU A 57 3.06 -13.61 -10.79
CA LEU A 57 3.31 -14.63 -9.78
C LEU A 57 2.04 -15.00 -8.97
N LEU A 58 0.89 -14.39 -9.23
CA LEU A 58 -0.31 -14.47 -8.37
C LEU A 58 -1.14 -15.77 -8.44
N SER A 59 -0.64 -16.80 -9.13
CA SER A 59 -1.24 -18.14 -9.14
C SER A 59 -0.15 -19.22 -9.13
N PRO A 60 -0.44 -20.44 -8.66
CA PRO A 60 0.53 -21.53 -8.70
C PRO A 60 1.11 -21.79 -10.08
N GLU A 61 0.30 -21.73 -11.13
CA GLU A 61 0.73 -21.98 -12.52
C GLU A 61 1.61 -20.87 -13.08
N THR A 62 1.26 -19.61 -12.82
CA THR A 62 2.03 -18.47 -13.34
C THR A 62 3.30 -18.25 -12.51
N LEU A 63 3.24 -18.51 -11.19
CA LEU A 63 4.42 -18.63 -10.32
C LEU A 63 5.34 -19.73 -10.85
N PHE A 64 4.80 -20.93 -11.12
CA PHE A 64 5.54 -22.03 -11.73
C PHE A 64 6.23 -21.58 -13.03
N HIS A 65 5.50 -20.89 -13.92
CA HIS A 65 6.09 -20.39 -15.16
C HIS A 65 7.25 -19.40 -14.91
N GLY A 66 7.11 -18.49 -13.95
CA GLY A 66 8.12 -17.49 -13.60
C GLY A 66 9.35 -18.09 -12.91
N MET A 67 9.17 -19.06 -12.02
CA MET A 67 10.27 -19.66 -11.25
C MET A 67 11.14 -20.63 -12.06
N MET A 68 10.60 -21.21 -13.14
CA MET A 68 11.30 -22.28 -13.86
C MET A 68 12.65 -21.87 -14.48
N PRO A 69 12.78 -20.69 -15.12
CA PRO A 69 14.08 -20.19 -15.54
C PRO A 69 15.00 -19.81 -14.38
N PHE A 70 14.44 -19.23 -13.31
CA PHE A 70 15.21 -18.69 -12.19
C PHE A 70 15.79 -19.79 -11.27
N LEU A 71 14.97 -20.77 -10.88
CA LEU A 71 15.33 -21.82 -9.93
C LEU A 71 15.89 -23.07 -10.63
N HIS A 72 15.38 -23.40 -11.82
CA HIS A 72 15.63 -24.70 -12.45
C HIS A 72 16.40 -24.62 -13.79
N ASP A 73 16.99 -23.45 -14.12
CA ASP A 73 17.75 -23.21 -15.36
C ASP A 73 17.01 -23.68 -16.61
N SER A 74 15.68 -23.52 -16.61
CA SER A 74 14.85 -23.88 -17.75
C SER A 74 14.88 -22.78 -18.81
N PRO A 75 14.82 -23.13 -20.11
CA PRO A 75 14.79 -22.11 -21.15
C PRO A 75 13.63 -21.14 -20.94
N PRO A 76 13.86 -19.81 -21.04
CA PRO A 76 12.83 -18.82 -20.85
C PRO A 76 11.84 -18.86 -22.02
N SER A 77 10.56 -18.69 -21.70
CA SER A 77 9.45 -18.66 -22.66
C SER A 77 8.70 -17.34 -22.56
N PRO A 78 9.27 -16.21 -23.02
CA PRO A 78 8.59 -14.91 -22.94
C PRO A 78 7.41 -14.78 -23.92
N ARG A 79 7.13 -15.82 -24.72
CA ARG A 79 6.06 -15.87 -25.70
C ARG A 79 4.91 -16.74 -25.19
N LEU A 80 3.69 -16.21 -25.22
CA LEU A 80 2.48 -17.03 -25.11
C LEU A 80 2.13 -17.62 -26.49
N ALA A 81 1.96 -18.93 -26.56
CA ALA A 81 1.57 -19.60 -27.80
C ALA A 81 0.08 -19.33 -28.09
N VAL A 82 -0.22 -18.52 -29.11
CA VAL A 82 -1.58 -18.17 -29.53
C VAL A 82 -1.83 -18.67 -30.96
N LYS A 83 -2.93 -19.39 -31.16
CA LYS A 83 -3.43 -19.79 -32.48
C LYS A 83 -4.51 -18.80 -32.96
N PRO A 84 -4.61 -18.53 -34.28
CA PRO A 84 -5.73 -17.76 -34.81
C PRO A 84 -7.06 -18.50 -34.57
N GLY A 85 -8.02 -17.85 -33.89
CA GLY A 85 -9.38 -18.37 -33.73
C GLY A 85 -10.34 -17.84 -34.80
N THR A 86 -11.56 -18.39 -34.82
CA THR A 86 -12.64 -17.99 -35.74
C THR A 86 -13.71 -17.12 -35.09
N ILE A 87 -13.74 -17.06 -33.75
CA ILE A 87 -14.73 -16.29 -32.99
C ILE A 87 -14.43 -14.80 -33.10
N SER A 88 -15.49 -14.01 -33.20
CA SER A 88 -15.44 -12.54 -33.24
C SER A 88 -16.34 -11.91 -32.19
N MET A 89 -15.92 -10.74 -31.72
CA MET A 89 -16.67 -9.88 -30.79
C MET A 89 -16.72 -8.44 -31.32
N ARG A 90 -17.89 -7.81 -31.34
CA ARG A 90 -18.04 -6.42 -31.78
C ARG A 90 -18.44 -5.51 -30.63
N VAL A 91 -17.68 -4.44 -30.42
CA VAL A 91 -17.93 -3.45 -29.37
C VAL A 91 -18.65 -2.24 -29.95
N ALA A 92 -19.74 -1.83 -29.32
CA ALA A 92 -20.52 -0.68 -29.73
C ALA A 92 -19.75 0.65 -29.51
N PRO A 93 -19.83 1.63 -30.43
CA PRO A 93 -19.13 2.91 -30.29
C PRO A 93 -19.51 3.70 -29.04
N GLU A 94 -20.74 3.57 -28.53
CA GLU A 94 -21.20 4.27 -27.32
C GLU A 94 -20.40 3.91 -26.06
N LEU A 95 -19.68 2.79 -26.07
CA LEU A 95 -18.86 2.34 -24.94
C LEU A 95 -17.55 3.12 -24.80
N SER A 96 -17.21 4.02 -25.74
CA SER A 96 -16.00 4.85 -25.66
C SER A 96 -15.91 5.64 -24.35
N ASP A 97 -17.06 6.12 -23.87
CA ASP A 97 -17.16 7.02 -22.72
C ASP A 97 -17.58 6.28 -21.43
N ILE A 98 -17.92 4.99 -21.53
CA ILE A 98 -18.38 4.16 -20.41
C ILE A 98 -17.26 3.20 -19.99
N ARG A 99 -16.82 2.34 -20.92
CA ARG A 99 -15.81 1.30 -20.69
C ARG A 99 -15.19 0.88 -22.03
N PRO A 100 -14.19 1.62 -22.55
CA PRO A 100 -13.76 1.53 -23.95
C PRO A 100 -12.94 0.28 -24.29
N VAL A 101 -12.28 -0.33 -23.30
CA VAL A 101 -11.40 -1.49 -23.53
C VAL A 101 -12.18 -2.77 -23.27
N ILE A 102 -12.37 -3.58 -24.30
CA ILE A 102 -12.95 -4.93 -24.21
C ILE A 102 -12.06 -5.84 -25.04
N LEU A 103 -11.47 -6.85 -24.40
CA LEU A 103 -10.57 -7.83 -24.99
C LEU A 103 -11.16 -9.22 -24.80
N GLY A 104 -10.69 -10.20 -25.59
CA GLY A 104 -11.07 -11.58 -25.36
C GLY A 104 -10.12 -12.61 -25.96
N ALA A 105 -10.20 -13.83 -25.42
CA ALA A 105 -9.50 -15.01 -25.91
C ALA A 105 -10.31 -16.27 -25.59
N VAL A 106 -9.97 -17.37 -26.24
CA VAL A 106 -10.50 -18.70 -25.92
C VAL A 106 -9.35 -19.60 -25.51
N VAL A 107 -9.56 -20.46 -24.52
CA VAL A 107 -8.64 -21.55 -24.20
C VAL A 107 -9.36 -22.88 -24.32
N ARG A 108 -8.87 -23.76 -25.21
CA ARG A 108 -9.52 -25.04 -25.52
C ARG A 108 -8.82 -26.24 -24.92
N GLY A 109 -9.58 -27.33 -24.74
CA GLY A 109 -9.06 -28.65 -24.42
C GLY A 109 -8.55 -28.78 -22.99
N LEU A 110 -9.19 -28.10 -22.05
CA LEU A 110 -8.89 -28.16 -20.63
C LEU A 110 -9.52 -29.39 -19.98
N GLU A 111 -8.86 -29.94 -18.97
CA GLU A 111 -9.43 -30.90 -18.04
C GLU A 111 -9.52 -30.23 -16.67
N LEU A 112 -10.73 -29.90 -16.24
CA LEU A 112 -10.97 -29.12 -15.02
C LEU A 112 -11.50 -30.03 -13.90
N ASP A 113 -10.95 -29.82 -12.70
CA ASP A 113 -11.49 -30.32 -11.43
C ASP A 113 -11.82 -29.14 -10.51
N GLU A 114 -12.47 -29.42 -9.38
CA GLU A 114 -12.83 -28.40 -8.38
C GLU A 114 -11.63 -27.56 -7.89
N ASP A 115 -10.45 -28.16 -7.72
CA ASP A 115 -9.24 -27.47 -7.25
C ASP A 115 -8.69 -26.49 -8.30
N ILE A 116 -8.67 -26.90 -9.58
CA ILE A 116 -8.30 -26.02 -10.71
C ILE A 116 -9.27 -24.85 -10.81
N ILE A 117 -10.58 -25.10 -10.73
CA ILE A 117 -11.59 -24.05 -10.83
C ILE A 117 -11.41 -23.04 -9.69
N LYS A 118 -11.21 -23.52 -8.46
CA LYS A 118 -10.93 -22.65 -7.31
C LYS A 118 -9.69 -21.79 -7.55
N ARG A 119 -8.58 -22.38 -8.02
CA ARG A 119 -7.34 -21.64 -8.32
C ARG A 119 -7.51 -20.61 -9.44
N LEU A 120 -8.34 -20.90 -10.44
CA LEU A 120 -8.70 -19.95 -11.49
C LEU A 120 -9.48 -18.74 -10.93
N MET A 121 -10.47 -18.99 -10.06
CA MET A 121 -11.24 -17.92 -9.40
C MET A 121 -10.36 -17.09 -8.47
N ASP A 122 -9.50 -17.74 -7.67
CA ASP A 122 -8.57 -17.05 -6.78
C ASP A 122 -7.59 -16.16 -7.56
N HIS A 123 -7.08 -16.64 -8.69
CA HIS A 123 -6.21 -15.84 -9.57
C HIS A 123 -6.98 -14.66 -10.18
N GLN A 124 -8.21 -14.89 -10.66
CA GLN A 124 -9.07 -13.84 -11.19
C GLN A 124 -9.28 -12.70 -10.17
N GLU A 125 -9.68 -13.03 -8.94
CA GLU A 125 -9.96 -12.04 -7.90
C GLU A 125 -8.67 -11.29 -7.48
N LYS A 126 -7.53 -11.97 -7.40
CA LYS A 126 -6.23 -11.33 -7.16
C LYS A 126 -5.85 -10.35 -8.27
N LEU A 127 -6.08 -10.70 -9.54
CA LEU A 127 -5.83 -9.80 -10.67
C LEU A 127 -6.82 -8.62 -10.71
N HIS A 128 -8.09 -8.83 -10.32
CA HIS A 128 -9.06 -7.72 -10.14
C HIS A 128 -8.58 -6.70 -9.11
N PHE A 129 -7.88 -7.15 -8.06
CA PHE A 129 -7.28 -6.28 -7.07
C PHE A 129 -5.98 -5.62 -7.58
N ALA A 130 -5.00 -6.42 -8.00
CA ALA A 130 -3.66 -5.96 -8.35
C ALA A 130 -3.64 -5.09 -9.63
N LEU A 131 -4.14 -5.63 -10.75
CA LEU A 131 -4.19 -4.92 -12.03
C LEU A 131 -5.48 -4.10 -12.18
N GLY A 132 -6.59 -4.67 -11.71
CA GLY A 132 -7.92 -4.08 -11.87
C GLY A 132 -8.22 -2.91 -10.92
N ARG A 133 -7.46 -2.73 -9.82
CA ARG A 133 -7.76 -1.77 -8.75
C ARG A 133 -9.22 -1.88 -8.26
N GLY A 134 -9.61 -3.08 -7.85
CA GLY A 134 -10.99 -3.39 -7.50
C GLY A 134 -11.91 -3.32 -8.72
N ARG A 135 -11.51 -3.95 -9.83
CA ARG A 135 -12.24 -4.03 -11.11
C ARG A 135 -12.43 -2.73 -11.90
N LYS A 136 -12.04 -1.58 -11.33
CA LYS A 136 -12.12 -0.26 -11.98
C LYS A 136 -11.35 -0.20 -13.32
N ARG A 137 -10.08 -0.61 -13.32
CA ARG A 137 -9.19 -0.56 -14.51
C ARG A 137 -9.34 -1.75 -15.45
N ALA A 138 -9.58 -2.93 -14.89
CA ALA A 138 -9.73 -4.18 -15.62
C ALA A 138 -10.63 -5.14 -14.82
N SER A 139 -11.57 -5.80 -15.49
CA SER A 139 -12.48 -6.81 -14.95
C SER A 139 -12.47 -7.99 -15.89
N ILE A 140 -12.23 -9.16 -15.34
CA ILE A 140 -12.10 -10.43 -16.06
C ILE A 140 -13.40 -11.22 -15.88
N GLY A 141 -13.97 -11.70 -16.98
CA GLY A 141 -14.99 -12.75 -17.00
C GLY A 141 -14.39 -14.06 -17.55
N VAL A 142 -14.83 -15.19 -16.98
CA VAL A 142 -14.49 -16.54 -17.47
C VAL A 142 -15.79 -17.31 -17.63
N HIS A 143 -15.95 -17.94 -18.79
CA HIS A 143 -17.22 -18.50 -19.22
C HIS A 143 -17.03 -19.88 -19.86
N ASP A 144 -17.96 -20.81 -19.60
CA ASP A 144 -18.03 -22.07 -20.33
C ASP A 144 -18.46 -21.82 -21.79
N LEU A 145 -17.52 -21.96 -22.73
CA LEU A 145 -17.78 -21.68 -24.14
C LEU A 145 -18.85 -22.61 -24.74
N SER A 146 -19.04 -23.81 -24.19
CA SER A 146 -20.04 -24.75 -24.73
C SER A 146 -21.49 -24.30 -24.52
N THR A 147 -21.69 -23.32 -23.65
CA THR A 147 -23.01 -22.73 -23.34
C THR A 147 -23.30 -21.45 -24.13
N LEU A 148 -22.36 -21.02 -24.98
CA LEU A 148 -22.38 -19.72 -25.67
C LEU A 148 -22.47 -19.89 -27.19
N GLU A 149 -23.18 -18.97 -27.86
CA GLU A 149 -23.24 -18.94 -29.32
C GLU A 149 -22.53 -17.69 -29.90
N PRO A 150 -21.32 -17.81 -30.46
CA PRO A 150 -20.66 -16.68 -31.14
C PRO A 150 -21.34 -16.32 -32.49
N PRO A 151 -21.19 -15.10 -33.02
CA PRO A 151 -20.33 -14.02 -32.55
C PRO A 151 -20.90 -13.25 -31.37
N PHE A 152 -20.01 -12.64 -30.58
CA PHE A 152 -20.39 -11.84 -29.42
C PHE A 152 -20.55 -10.36 -29.79
N ARG A 153 -21.36 -9.65 -29.01
CA ARG A 153 -21.53 -8.19 -29.14
C ARG A 153 -21.53 -7.54 -27.76
N VAL A 154 -20.92 -6.37 -27.67
CA VAL A 154 -20.87 -5.59 -26.43
C VAL A 154 -21.58 -4.27 -26.67
N GLU A 155 -22.65 -4.04 -25.92
CA GLU A 155 -23.56 -2.91 -26.12
C GLU A 155 -23.76 -2.13 -24.83
N ALA A 156 -24.11 -0.85 -24.95
CA ALA A 156 -24.51 -0.01 -23.82
C ALA A 156 -26.04 -0.10 -23.65
N VAL A 157 -26.50 -0.72 -22.56
CA VAL A 157 -27.93 -0.92 -22.30
C VAL A 157 -28.43 -0.04 -21.16
N GLU A 158 -29.74 0.22 -21.14
CA GLU A 158 -30.42 0.87 -20.02
C GLU A 158 -30.45 -0.01 -18.77
N ARG A 159 -30.48 0.59 -17.57
CA ARG A 159 -30.52 -0.14 -16.29
C ARG A 159 -31.80 -0.95 -16.05
N SER A 160 -32.82 -0.77 -16.89
CA SER A 160 -34.03 -1.58 -16.88
C SER A 160 -33.87 -2.94 -17.58
N HIS A 161 -32.75 -3.18 -18.27
CA HIS A 161 -32.46 -4.48 -18.90
C HIS A 161 -32.32 -5.57 -17.84
N SER A 162 -32.70 -6.80 -18.16
CA SER A 162 -32.77 -7.91 -17.21
C SER A 162 -32.11 -9.17 -17.74
N PHE A 163 -31.53 -9.94 -16.83
CA PHE A 163 -30.98 -11.28 -17.08
C PHE A 163 -30.90 -12.07 -15.78
N ILE A 164 -30.53 -13.35 -15.85
CA ILE A 164 -30.30 -14.19 -14.68
C ILE A 164 -28.81 -14.10 -14.28
N PRO A 165 -28.46 -13.37 -13.20
CA PRO A 165 -27.08 -13.25 -12.76
C PRO A 165 -26.61 -14.54 -12.09
N LEU A 166 -25.29 -14.73 -12.05
CA LEU A 166 -24.63 -15.89 -11.44
C LEU A 166 -25.17 -16.21 -10.04
N ALA A 167 -25.45 -17.50 -9.79
CA ALA A 167 -25.98 -18.01 -8.52
C ALA A 167 -27.38 -17.49 -8.16
N MET A 168 -28.15 -17.04 -9.15
CA MET A 168 -29.58 -16.74 -9.01
C MET A 168 -30.39 -17.59 -9.98
N ASP A 169 -31.65 -17.88 -9.60
CA ASP A 169 -32.59 -18.66 -10.43
C ASP A 169 -33.63 -17.78 -11.15
N GLU A 170 -33.72 -16.51 -10.77
CA GLU A 170 -34.70 -15.56 -11.27
C GLU A 170 -34.05 -14.41 -12.03
N GLU A 171 -34.78 -13.89 -13.00
CA GLU A 171 -34.36 -12.75 -13.80
C GLU A 171 -34.38 -11.47 -12.93
N MET A 172 -33.29 -10.70 -12.98
CA MET A 172 -33.14 -9.45 -12.25
C MET A 172 -32.81 -8.33 -13.23
N THR A 173 -33.39 -7.15 -13.03
CA THR A 173 -32.94 -5.95 -13.73
C THR A 173 -31.55 -5.51 -13.25
N ILE A 174 -30.84 -4.72 -14.06
CA ILE A 174 -29.53 -4.16 -13.65
C ILE A 174 -29.64 -3.39 -12.34
N ASP A 175 -30.65 -2.54 -12.17
CA ASP A 175 -30.85 -1.81 -10.90
C ASP A 175 -31.07 -2.76 -9.72
N GLU A 176 -31.86 -3.83 -9.90
CA GLU A 176 -32.03 -4.83 -8.85
C GLU A 176 -30.76 -5.59 -8.52
N ILE A 177 -29.91 -5.86 -9.51
CA ILE A 177 -28.59 -6.47 -9.29
C ILE A 177 -27.76 -5.52 -8.43
N LEU A 178 -27.67 -4.24 -8.77
CA LEU A 178 -26.88 -3.26 -8.04
C LEU A 178 -27.38 -3.03 -6.60
N ASP A 179 -28.69 -3.15 -6.36
CA ASP A 179 -29.30 -2.92 -5.06
C ASP A 179 -29.33 -4.17 -4.15
N LYS A 180 -29.48 -5.36 -4.72
CA LYS A 180 -29.79 -6.59 -3.97
C LYS A 180 -28.76 -7.70 -4.10
N HIS A 181 -28.13 -7.84 -5.27
CA HIS A 181 -27.17 -8.93 -5.49
C HIS A 181 -25.88 -8.63 -4.70
N PRO A 182 -25.30 -9.57 -3.93
CA PRO A 182 -24.11 -9.30 -3.10
C PRO A 182 -22.97 -8.63 -3.87
N LYS A 183 -22.57 -9.21 -5.01
CA LYS A 183 -21.55 -8.60 -5.91
C LYS A 183 -22.00 -7.30 -6.56
N GLY A 184 -23.31 -7.11 -6.77
CA GLY A 184 -23.84 -5.85 -7.30
C GLY A 184 -23.63 -4.71 -6.31
N VAL A 185 -24.03 -4.94 -5.06
CA VAL A 185 -23.88 -3.99 -3.96
C VAL A 185 -22.40 -3.64 -3.72
N ASP A 186 -21.51 -4.65 -3.70
CA ASP A 186 -20.08 -4.45 -3.45
C ASP A 186 -19.42 -3.51 -4.47
N TYR A 187 -19.85 -3.58 -5.74
CA TYR A 187 -19.22 -2.86 -6.86
C TYR A 187 -20.11 -1.79 -7.51
N ALA A 188 -21.29 -1.50 -6.96
CA ALA A 188 -22.23 -0.53 -7.53
C ALA A 188 -21.60 0.86 -7.74
N HIS A 189 -20.73 1.27 -6.81
CA HIS A 189 -19.99 2.53 -6.84
C HIS A 189 -19.12 2.72 -8.10
N LEU A 190 -18.77 1.64 -8.82
CA LEU A 190 -18.03 1.71 -10.09
C LEU A 190 -18.87 2.25 -11.25
N LEU A 191 -20.20 2.24 -11.10
CA LEU A 191 -21.18 2.65 -12.10
C LEU A 191 -21.94 3.92 -11.69
N ASP A 192 -21.51 4.60 -10.63
CA ASP A 192 -22.15 5.82 -10.15
C ASP A 192 -22.19 6.90 -11.24
N GLY A 193 -23.39 7.43 -11.50
CA GLY A 193 -23.63 8.45 -12.51
C GLY A 193 -23.70 7.95 -13.96
N MET A 194 -23.72 6.64 -14.19
CA MET A 194 -23.88 6.07 -15.54
C MET A 194 -25.33 5.66 -15.82
N ASP A 195 -26.00 6.28 -16.80
CA ASP A 195 -27.37 5.92 -17.20
C ASP A 195 -27.42 4.60 -17.98
N LYS A 196 -26.35 4.29 -18.71
CA LYS A 196 -26.18 3.05 -19.47
C LYS A 196 -24.98 2.26 -18.98
N VAL A 197 -25.05 0.95 -19.13
CA VAL A 197 -24.01 0.03 -18.67
C VAL A 197 -23.57 -0.94 -19.78
N PRO A 198 -22.31 -1.43 -19.76
CA PRO A 198 -21.87 -2.40 -20.75
C PRO A 198 -22.48 -3.78 -20.47
N ILE A 199 -22.98 -4.44 -21.52
CA ILE A 199 -23.41 -5.84 -21.48
C ILE A 199 -22.79 -6.58 -22.66
N ILE A 200 -22.33 -7.81 -22.39
CA ILE A 200 -21.85 -8.74 -23.41
C ILE A 200 -22.98 -9.72 -23.73
N PHE A 201 -23.35 -9.80 -25.01
CA PHE A 201 -24.36 -10.71 -25.54
C PHE A 201 -23.76 -11.72 -26.51
N ASP A 202 -24.44 -12.85 -26.64
CA ASP A 202 -24.18 -13.86 -27.67
C ASP A 202 -25.08 -13.64 -28.91
N ALA A 203 -25.00 -14.55 -29.88
CA ALA A 203 -25.81 -14.50 -31.10
C ALA A 203 -27.31 -14.80 -30.86
N ASN A 204 -27.65 -15.38 -29.71
CA ASN A 204 -29.02 -15.70 -29.29
C ASN A 204 -29.61 -14.62 -28.35
N ASP A 205 -28.95 -13.47 -28.22
CA ASP A 205 -29.34 -12.38 -27.32
C ASP A 205 -29.25 -12.74 -25.82
N SER A 206 -28.54 -13.81 -25.46
CA SER A 206 -28.29 -14.19 -24.07
C SER A 206 -27.18 -13.34 -23.46
N VAL A 207 -27.35 -12.90 -22.22
CA VAL A 207 -26.37 -12.06 -21.50
C VAL A 207 -25.26 -12.91 -20.89
N LEU A 208 -24.04 -12.81 -21.42
CA LEU A 208 -22.88 -13.51 -20.87
C LEU A 208 -22.36 -12.82 -19.61
N SER A 209 -22.27 -11.50 -19.66
CA SER A 209 -21.67 -10.71 -18.59
C SER A 209 -22.25 -9.31 -18.55
N PHE A 210 -22.33 -8.81 -17.32
CA PHE A 210 -22.53 -7.41 -16.97
C PHE A 210 -21.26 -6.87 -16.29
N PRO A 211 -20.26 -6.42 -17.07
CA PRO A 211 -19.02 -5.92 -16.50
C PRO A 211 -19.19 -4.55 -15.83
N PRO A 212 -18.40 -4.24 -14.79
CA PRO A 212 -17.45 -5.11 -14.07
C PRO A 212 -18.10 -5.94 -12.93
N ILE A 213 -19.42 -6.12 -12.95
CA ILE A 213 -20.21 -6.54 -11.80
C ILE A 213 -20.29 -8.07 -11.70
N ILE A 214 -20.96 -8.72 -12.64
CA ILE A 214 -21.34 -10.13 -12.53
C ILE A 214 -21.54 -10.79 -13.89
N ASN A 215 -21.33 -12.10 -13.95
CA ASN A 215 -21.60 -12.92 -15.13
C ASN A 215 -23.03 -13.49 -15.12
N GLY A 216 -23.50 -13.96 -16.28
CA GLY A 216 -24.74 -14.72 -16.39
C GLY A 216 -24.59 -16.15 -15.87
N ASP A 217 -25.61 -16.66 -15.19
CA ASP A 217 -25.55 -17.97 -14.51
C ASP A 217 -25.27 -19.15 -15.46
N HIS A 218 -25.90 -19.14 -16.64
CA HIS A 218 -25.72 -20.21 -17.64
C HIS A 218 -24.28 -20.36 -18.16
N THR A 219 -23.42 -19.35 -17.95
CA THR A 219 -22.03 -19.36 -18.40
C THR A 219 -21.04 -19.94 -17.39
N THR A 220 -21.55 -20.44 -16.26
CA THR A 220 -20.73 -20.93 -15.14
C THR A 220 -19.73 -22.00 -15.56
N VAL A 221 -18.48 -21.81 -15.18
CA VAL A 221 -17.42 -22.81 -15.37
C VAL A 221 -17.61 -23.94 -14.36
N THR A 222 -17.65 -25.19 -14.85
CA THR A 222 -17.81 -26.40 -14.05
C THR A 222 -16.76 -27.45 -14.42
N GLU A 223 -16.71 -28.58 -13.70
CA GLU A 223 -15.82 -29.71 -14.04
C GLU A 223 -16.10 -30.32 -15.42
N LYS A 224 -17.26 -30.02 -16.03
CA LYS A 224 -17.61 -30.45 -17.40
C LYS A 224 -17.08 -29.50 -18.47
N THR A 225 -16.75 -28.27 -18.10
CA THR A 225 -16.23 -27.26 -19.03
C THR A 225 -14.89 -27.75 -19.60
N ARG A 226 -14.75 -27.64 -20.92
CA ARG A 226 -13.53 -28.02 -21.66
C ARG A 226 -12.89 -26.85 -22.38
N ASP A 227 -13.73 -25.93 -22.83
CA ASP A 227 -13.30 -24.72 -23.52
C ASP A 227 -13.81 -23.51 -22.74
N ILE A 228 -12.92 -22.58 -22.42
CA ILE A 228 -13.25 -21.36 -21.68
C ILE A 228 -13.14 -20.16 -22.63
N PHE A 229 -14.18 -19.33 -22.66
CA PHE A 229 -14.10 -17.98 -23.20
C PHE A 229 -13.75 -17.01 -22.07
N ILE A 230 -12.80 -16.13 -22.33
CA ILE A 230 -12.34 -15.11 -21.39
C ILE A 230 -12.60 -13.76 -22.02
N ASP A 231 -13.33 -12.89 -21.34
CA ASP A 231 -13.39 -11.47 -21.64
C ASP A 231 -12.66 -10.66 -20.57
N VAL A 232 -12.03 -9.56 -20.99
CA VAL A 232 -11.48 -8.59 -20.06
C VAL A 232 -11.90 -7.20 -20.48
N THR A 233 -12.62 -6.51 -19.62
CA THR A 233 -13.15 -5.16 -19.88
C THR A 233 -12.55 -4.14 -18.93
N GLY A 234 -12.41 -2.88 -19.35
CA GLY A 234 -11.75 -1.89 -18.53
C GLY A 234 -11.64 -0.50 -19.12
N LEU A 235 -10.87 0.33 -18.38
CA LEU A 235 -10.48 1.68 -18.77
C LEU A 235 -9.01 1.74 -19.21
N ASP A 236 -8.23 0.70 -18.93
CA ASP A 236 -6.79 0.66 -19.17
C ASP A 236 -6.40 -0.55 -20.04
N LEU A 237 -5.89 -0.27 -21.23
CA LEU A 237 -5.54 -1.31 -22.20
C LEU A 237 -4.47 -2.26 -21.69
N ARG A 238 -3.43 -1.73 -21.04
CA ARG A 238 -2.29 -2.55 -20.57
C ARG A 238 -2.70 -3.46 -19.42
N ALA A 239 -3.52 -2.96 -18.49
CA ALA A 239 -4.06 -3.74 -17.40
C ALA A 239 -4.99 -4.85 -17.90
N CYS A 240 -5.85 -4.54 -18.88
CA CYS A 240 -6.73 -5.55 -19.50
C CYS A 240 -5.93 -6.61 -20.28
N GLU A 241 -4.94 -6.19 -21.06
CA GLU A 241 -4.10 -7.11 -21.84
C GLU A 241 -3.29 -8.01 -20.91
N ALA A 242 -2.62 -7.46 -19.89
CA ALA A 242 -1.86 -8.25 -18.93
C ALA A 242 -2.77 -9.24 -18.17
N ALA A 243 -3.93 -8.80 -17.69
CA ALA A 243 -4.90 -9.68 -17.02
C ALA A 243 -5.36 -10.84 -17.93
N LEU A 244 -5.72 -10.54 -19.19
CA LEU A 244 -6.11 -11.56 -20.16
C LEU A 244 -4.96 -12.56 -20.40
N MET A 245 -3.76 -12.06 -20.62
CA MET A 245 -2.58 -12.89 -20.87
C MET A 245 -2.23 -13.78 -19.67
N LEU A 246 -2.37 -13.30 -18.44
CA LEU A 246 -2.07 -14.07 -17.23
C LEU A 246 -3.07 -15.21 -17.00
N ILE A 247 -4.36 -14.98 -17.24
CA ILE A 247 -5.36 -16.06 -17.21
C ILE A 247 -5.09 -17.07 -18.33
N CYS A 248 -4.81 -16.61 -19.55
CA CYS A 248 -4.41 -17.50 -20.64
C CYS A 248 -3.13 -18.28 -20.32
N LEU A 249 -2.15 -17.66 -19.65
CA LEU A 249 -0.90 -18.29 -19.25
C LEU A 249 -1.16 -19.42 -18.25
N GLN A 250 -1.93 -19.14 -17.19
CA GLN A 250 -2.35 -20.16 -16.21
C GLN A 250 -2.97 -21.37 -16.90
N LEU A 251 -3.98 -21.13 -17.75
CA LEU A 251 -4.68 -22.21 -18.44
C LEU A 251 -3.80 -22.94 -19.47
N SER A 252 -2.82 -22.26 -20.06
CA SER A 252 -1.85 -22.90 -20.97
C SER A 252 -0.87 -23.82 -20.25
N VAL A 253 -0.49 -23.50 -19.00
CA VAL A 253 0.34 -24.37 -18.15
C VAL A 253 -0.40 -25.67 -17.84
N LEU A 254 -1.73 -25.62 -17.73
CA LEU A 254 -2.61 -26.77 -17.58
C LEU A 254 -2.87 -27.55 -18.89
N GLY A 255 -2.19 -27.20 -19.98
CA GLY A 255 -2.31 -27.87 -21.28
C GLY A 255 -3.33 -27.26 -22.24
N GLY A 256 -4.01 -26.18 -21.83
CA GLY A 256 -4.98 -25.49 -22.67
C GLY A 256 -4.35 -24.82 -23.90
N LEU A 257 -5.07 -24.85 -25.02
CA LEU A 257 -4.66 -24.21 -26.27
C LEU A 257 -5.30 -22.84 -26.40
N VAL A 258 -4.48 -21.78 -26.37
CA VAL A 258 -4.96 -20.40 -26.49
C VAL A 258 -5.27 -20.05 -27.96
N GLU A 259 -6.49 -19.58 -28.20
CA GLU A 259 -6.99 -19.08 -29.47
C GLU A 259 -7.34 -17.60 -29.38
N SER A 260 -7.01 -16.84 -30.42
CA SER A 260 -7.36 -15.43 -30.50
C SER A 260 -8.85 -15.23 -30.85
N VAL A 261 -9.47 -14.22 -30.22
CA VAL A 261 -10.77 -13.70 -30.61
C VAL A 261 -10.56 -12.41 -31.39
N ARG A 262 -11.21 -12.27 -32.55
CA ARG A 262 -11.19 -11.01 -33.31
C ARG A 262 -12.15 -10.02 -32.66
N VAL A 263 -11.62 -8.97 -32.05
CA VAL A 263 -12.43 -7.91 -31.45
C VAL A 263 -12.44 -6.69 -32.35
N THR A 264 -13.62 -6.26 -32.80
CA THR A 264 -13.78 -4.93 -33.39
C THR A 264 -14.06 -3.94 -32.27
N THR A 265 -13.10 -3.05 -31.98
CA THR A 265 -13.18 -2.08 -30.87
C THR A 265 -14.25 -1.02 -31.09
N CYS A 266 -14.56 -0.23 -30.06
CA CYS A 266 -15.49 0.91 -30.14
C CYS A 266 -15.04 1.96 -31.20
N GLU A 267 -13.74 2.00 -31.54
CA GLU A 267 -13.17 2.83 -32.60
C GLU A 267 -13.28 2.20 -34.01
N GLY A 268 -13.83 0.99 -34.13
CA GLY A 268 -13.91 0.23 -35.38
C GLY A 268 -12.59 -0.39 -35.84
N LYS A 269 -11.60 -0.53 -34.94
CA LYS A 269 -10.32 -1.19 -35.25
C LYS A 269 -10.39 -2.67 -34.88
N ASP A 270 -9.74 -3.52 -35.67
CA ASP A 270 -9.56 -4.94 -35.33
C ASP A 270 -8.43 -5.08 -34.30
N TRP A 271 -8.72 -5.82 -33.23
CA TRP A 271 -7.78 -6.23 -32.20
C TRP A 271 -7.85 -7.75 -32.00
N SER A 272 -6.72 -8.35 -31.64
CA SER A 272 -6.66 -9.74 -31.18
C SER A 272 -5.46 -9.92 -30.25
N ILE A 273 -5.56 -10.82 -29.27
CA ILE A 273 -4.45 -11.11 -28.36
C ILE A 273 -3.16 -11.42 -29.12
N ASN A 274 -2.08 -10.73 -28.76
CA ASN A 274 -0.76 -10.94 -29.33
C ASN A 274 0.16 -11.61 -28.29
N GLY A 275 0.51 -12.86 -28.54
CA GLY A 275 1.40 -13.62 -27.66
C GLY A 275 2.89 -13.29 -27.80
N THR A 276 3.31 -12.45 -28.76
CA THR A 276 4.74 -12.13 -28.94
C THR A 276 5.28 -11.26 -27.80
N PRO A 277 6.53 -11.49 -27.36
CA PRO A 277 7.17 -10.66 -26.35
C PRO A 277 7.33 -9.21 -26.83
N ILE A 278 7.55 -8.30 -25.89
CA ILE A 278 7.86 -6.89 -26.16
C ILE A 278 9.38 -6.75 -26.19
N GLU A 279 9.90 -6.06 -27.21
CA GLU A 279 11.30 -5.66 -27.27
C GLU A 279 11.49 -4.35 -26.52
N HIS A 280 12.33 -4.39 -25.49
CA HIS A 280 12.77 -3.25 -24.70
C HIS A 280 14.24 -2.96 -24.99
N LYS A 281 14.63 -1.69 -24.78
CA LYS A 281 16.00 -1.23 -24.98
C LYS A 281 16.48 -0.47 -23.76
N VAL A 282 17.72 -0.72 -23.36
CA VAL A 282 18.40 -0.01 -22.27
C VAL A 282 19.85 0.24 -22.65
N GLU A 283 20.36 1.41 -22.28
CA GLU A 283 21.77 1.74 -22.48
C GLU A 283 22.62 0.93 -21.50
N ARG A 284 23.69 0.29 -22.00
CA ARG A 284 24.63 -0.46 -21.17
C ARG A 284 25.21 0.43 -20.06
N GLU A 285 25.58 1.67 -20.41
CA GLU A 285 26.12 2.64 -19.47
C GLU A 285 25.15 2.93 -18.31
N LEU A 286 23.83 2.90 -18.57
CA LEU A 286 22.83 3.04 -17.50
C LEU A 286 22.84 1.82 -16.57
N VAL A 287 22.87 0.60 -17.12
CA VAL A 287 22.93 -0.64 -16.33
C VAL A 287 24.18 -0.64 -15.45
N GLU A 288 25.34 -0.44 -16.06
CA GLU A 288 26.63 -0.48 -15.37
C GLU A 288 26.80 0.68 -14.39
N GLY A 289 26.35 1.87 -14.75
CA GLY A 289 26.44 3.06 -13.92
C GLY A 289 25.55 3.00 -12.67
N ILE A 290 24.36 2.42 -12.78
CA ILE A 290 23.44 2.24 -11.64
C ILE A 290 23.88 1.06 -10.76
N LEU A 291 24.26 -0.07 -11.35
CA LEU A 291 24.66 -1.27 -10.61
C LEU A 291 26.10 -1.21 -10.08
N GLY A 292 26.91 -0.28 -10.58
CA GLY A 292 28.30 -0.09 -10.15
C GLY A 292 29.27 -1.16 -10.66
N ASN A 293 28.82 -2.01 -11.58
CA ASN A 293 29.55 -3.16 -12.13
C ASN A 293 29.63 -3.09 -13.65
N SER A 294 30.69 -3.63 -14.24
CA SER A 294 30.73 -3.95 -15.68
C SER A 294 30.22 -5.36 -15.90
N PHE A 295 29.41 -5.60 -16.93
CA PHE A 295 28.85 -6.92 -17.24
C PHE A 295 29.23 -7.38 -18.64
N SER A 296 29.61 -8.64 -18.78
CA SER A 296 29.72 -9.30 -20.09
C SER A 296 28.35 -9.58 -20.70
N ASP A 297 28.32 -9.80 -22.02
CA ASP A 297 27.08 -10.20 -22.71
C ASP A 297 26.51 -11.51 -22.18
N ASP A 298 27.37 -12.47 -21.80
CA ASP A 298 26.95 -13.75 -21.24
C ASP A 298 26.30 -13.57 -19.84
N GLU A 299 26.83 -12.67 -19.02
CA GLU A 299 26.24 -12.35 -17.70
C GLU A 299 24.88 -11.66 -17.84
N ILE A 300 24.74 -10.73 -18.80
CA ILE A 300 23.46 -10.09 -19.11
C ILE A 300 22.48 -11.12 -19.66
N GLU A 301 22.91 -12.00 -20.56
CA GLU A 301 22.07 -13.06 -21.11
C GLU A 301 21.56 -13.96 -20.00
N GLU A 302 22.44 -14.42 -19.11
CA GLU A 302 22.07 -15.29 -17.99
C GLU A 302 21.10 -14.62 -17.01
N ALA A 303 21.34 -13.36 -16.65
CA ALA A 303 20.48 -12.61 -15.76
C ALA A 303 19.06 -12.45 -16.35
N ILE A 304 18.98 -11.98 -17.60
CA ILE A 304 17.71 -11.81 -18.31
C ILE A 304 17.00 -13.15 -18.55
N ARG A 305 17.76 -14.22 -18.81
CA ARG A 305 17.24 -15.58 -18.97
C ARG A 305 16.55 -16.06 -17.70
N ARG A 306 17.19 -15.88 -16.53
CA ARG A 306 16.63 -16.24 -15.22
C ARG A 306 15.33 -15.49 -14.93
N MET A 307 15.23 -14.23 -15.36
CA MET A 307 14.01 -13.43 -15.22
C MET A 307 12.94 -13.70 -16.30
N GLY A 308 13.12 -14.73 -17.11
CA GLY A 308 12.14 -15.18 -18.10
C GLY A 308 12.16 -14.40 -19.42
N GLY A 309 13.15 -13.54 -19.63
CA GLY A 309 13.38 -12.78 -20.85
C GLY A 309 14.33 -13.46 -21.83
N GLN A 310 14.64 -12.76 -22.93
CA GLN A 310 15.67 -13.16 -23.90
C GLN A 310 16.51 -11.95 -24.30
N TYR A 311 17.83 -12.04 -24.10
CA TYR A 311 18.77 -11.05 -24.61
C TYR A 311 18.98 -11.23 -26.12
N LYS A 312 18.92 -10.13 -26.88
CA LYS A 312 19.07 -10.12 -28.35
C LYS A 312 20.43 -9.59 -28.81
N GLY A 313 21.25 -9.13 -27.88
CA GLY A 313 22.57 -8.56 -28.13
C GLY A 313 22.66 -7.06 -27.87
N ASP A 314 23.89 -6.56 -27.95
CA ASP A 314 24.24 -5.15 -27.81
C ASP A 314 24.50 -4.55 -29.20
N LEU A 315 23.79 -3.46 -29.52
CA LEU A 315 24.06 -2.67 -30.71
C LEU A 315 24.60 -1.28 -30.30
N SER A 316 25.92 -1.15 -30.29
CA SER A 316 26.64 0.11 -30.03
C SER A 316 26.35 0.72 -28.65
N GLY A 317 26.33 -0.10 -27.59
CA GLY A 317 26.07 0.30 -26.21
C GLY A 317 24.60 0.27 -25.82
N VAL A 318 23.73 -0.31 -26.65
CA VAL A 318 22.28 -0.42 -26.40
C VAL A 318 21.88 -1.89 -26.41
N LEU A 319 21.50 -2.39 -25.24
CA LEU A 319 21.04 -3.74 -25.03
C LEU A 319 19.61 -3.89 -25.55
N SER A 320 19.35 -4.91 -26.37
CA SER A 320 18.00 -5.30 -26.79
C SER A 320 17.55 -6.53 -26.02
N ILE A 321 16.41 -6.42 -25.32
CA ILE A 321 15.88 -7.46 -24.43
C ILE A 321 14.41 -7.71 -24.75
N LEU A 322 14.03 -8.97 -24.97
CA LEU A 322 12.64 -9.40 -25.13
C LEU A 322 12.08 -9.84 -23.78
N MET A 323 11.02 -9.18 -23.31
CA MET A 323 10.32 -9.54 -22.08
C MET A 323 8.90 -10.01 -22.37
N PRO A 324 8.33 -10.88 -21.52
CA PRO A 324 6.94 -11.30 -21.66
C PRO A 324 5.98 -10.10 -21.63
N ARG A 325 5.00 -10.08 -22.53
CA ARG A 325 4.05 -8.96 -22.65
C ARG A 325 3.17 -8.77 -21.41
N TRP A 326 3.02 -9.79 -20.57
CA TRP A 326 2.31 -9.71 -19.29
C TRP A 326 3.13 -9.12 -18.14
N ARG A 327 4.43 -8.85 -18.34
CA ARG A 327 5.25 -8.09 -17.38
C ARG A 327 4.82 -6.62 -17.39
N PHE A 328 3.80 -6.33 -16.58
CA PHE A 328 3.12 -5.05 -16.50
C PHE A 328 4.01 -3.96 -15.87
N ASP A 329 4.95 -4.37 -15.05
CA ASP A 329 5.95 -3.61 -14.30
C ASP A 329 7.04 -2.96 -15.17
N ILE A 330 7.31 -3.47 -16.37
CA ILE A 330 8.37 -2.94 -17.22
C ILE A 330 7.86 -1.71 -17.98
N LEU A 331 8.15 -0.53 -17.44
CA LEU A 331 7.69 0.79 -17.92
C LEU A 331 8.83 1.68 -18.42
N HIS A 332 10.01 1.47 -17.89
CA HIS A 332 11.17 2.34 -18.02
C HIS A 332 12.44 1.50 -18.12
N PRO A 333 13.51 1.99 -18.78
CA PRO A 333 14.77 1.26 -18.85
C PRO A 333 15.37 0.87 -17.48
N ILE A 334 15.01 1.58 -16.40
CA ILE A 334 15.45 1.24 -15.03
C ILE A 334 14.87 -0.10 -14.55
N ASP A 335 13.68 -0.47 -15.01
CA ASP A 335 13.07 -1.76 -14.65
C ASP A 335 13.90 -2.90 -15.29
N LEU A 336 14.50 -2.68 -16.47
CA LEU A 336 15.47 -3.64 -17.03
C LEU A 336 16.79 -3.68 -16.25
N VAL A 337 17.21 -2.58 -15.63
CA VAL A 337 18.38 -2.57 -14.74
C VAL A 337 18.10 -3.44 -13.52
N GLU A 338 16.89 -3.36 -12.97
CA GLU A 338 16.42 -4.24 -11.90
C GLU A 338 16.39 -5.71 -12.35
N GLU A 339 15.88 -6.02 -13.55
CA GLU A 339 15.93 -7.40 -14.08
C GLU A 339 17.35 -7.97 -14.15
N VAL A 340 18.32 -7.15 -14.57
CA VAL A 340 19.74 -7.54 -14.58
C VAL A 340 20.24 -7.76 -13.15
N ALA A 341 19.90 -6.87 -12.21
CA ALA A 341 20.32 -6.98 -10.81
C ALA A 341 19.79 -8.25 -10.14
N ILE A 342 18.49 -8.52 -10.27
CA ILE A 342 17.83 -9.69 -9.68
C ILE A 342 18.32 -10.97 -10.34
N GLY A 343 18.39 -11.01 -11.67
CA GLY A 343 18.86 -12.19 -12.41
C GLY A 343 20.33 -12.52 -12.14
N HIS A 344 21.17 -11.49 -11.99
CA HIS A 344 22.58 -11.65 -11.61
C HIS A 344 22.70 -12.11 -10.15
N GLY A 345 21.93 -11.50 -9.25
CA GLY A 345 21.97 -11.70 -7.81
C GLY A 345 22.56 -10.48 -7.10
N TYR A 346 21.83 -9.93 -6.13
CA TYR A 346 22.29 -8.75 -5.38
C TYR A 346 23.58 -8.99 -4.61
N ASP A 347 23.78 -10.20 -4.08
CA ASP A 347 24.96 -10.57 -3.30
C ASP A 347 26.25 -10.63 -4.14
N ASP A 348 26.12 -10.77 -5.46
CA ASP A 348 27.24 -10.83 -6.41
C ASP A 348 27.62 -9.44 -6.97
N LEU A 349 26.86 -8.39 -6.63
CA LEU A 349 27.19 -7.01 -7.00
C LEU A 349 28.44 -6.52 -6.25
N ALA A 350 29.25 -5.65 -6.87
CA ALA A 350 30.44 -5.15 -6.21
C ALA A 350 30.10 -4.11 -5.15
N TYR A 351 30.99 -4.00 -4.16
CA TYR A 351 30.90 -3.00 -3.12
C TYR A 351 31.69 -1.73 -3.51
N ASP A 352 31.05 -0.56 -3.52
CA ASP A 352 31.70 0.75 -3.61
C ASP A 352 31.22 1.67 -2.47
N VAL A 353 31.98 2.73 -2.19
CA VAL A 353 31.65 3.76 -1.20
C VAL A 353 31.41 5.11 -1.89
N PRO A 354 30.37 5.88 -1.50
CA PRO A 354 30.14 7.20 -2.06
C PRO A 354 31.36 8.13 -1.88
N LYS A 355 31.86 8.69 -2.98
CA LYS A 355 33.07 9.54 -3.01
C LYS A 355 32.79 11.03 -2.77
N ALA A 356 31.52 11.42 -2.58
CA ALA A 356 31.11 12.81 -2.41
C ALA A 356 31.26 13.27 -0.95
N PRO A 357 32.09 14.29 -0.64
CA PRO A 357 32.15 14.86 0.70
C PRO A 357 30.91 15.71 0.97
N LEU A 358 30.05 15.25 1.90
CA LEU A 358 28.94 16.04 2.42
C LEU A 358 29.39 16.75 3.71
N THR A 359 29.59 18.07 3.63
CA THR A 359 29.84 18.87 4.84
C THR A 359 28.50 19.18 5.50
N ALA A 360 28.28 18.67 6.71
CA ALA A 360 27.05 18.92 7.46
C ALA A 360 27.07 20.29 8.15
N ILE A 361 25.92 20.95 8.22
CA ILE A 361 25.72 22.19 8.99
C ILE A 361 24.81 21.86 10.19
N PRO A 362 25.20 22.18 11.43
CA PRO A 362 24.36 21.91 12.60
C PRO A 362 23.09 22.76 12.56
N ARG A 363 22.00 22.23 13.13
CA ARG A 363 20.75 22.99 13.30
C ARG A 363 20.96 24.15 14.28
N GLN A 364 20.38 25.30 13.96
CA GLN A 364 20.45 26.50 14.80
C GLN A 364 19.81 26.31 16.18
N ASP A 365 18.80 25.45 16.30
CA ASP A 365 18.09 25.17 17.56
C ASP A 365 18.69 24.01 18.38
N GLY A 366 19.76 23.37 17.89
CA GLY A 366 20.32 22.16 18.50
C GLY A 366 20.83 22.37 19.93
N HIS A 367 21.50 23.50 20.17
CA HIS A 367 22.04 23.86 21.49
C HIS A 367 20.91 24.06 22.51
N LEU A 368 19.90 24.88 22.17
CA LEU A 368 18.75 25.14 23.04
C LEU A 368 17.99 23.85 23.39
N ARG A 369 17.63 23.02 22.39
CA ARG A 369 16.91 21.76 22.64
C ARG A 369 17.69 20.81 23.55
N ARG A 370 19.02 20.75 23.39
CA ARG A 370 19.86 19.94 24.27
C ARG A 370 19.84 20.48 25.70
N ARG A 371 19.95 21.80 25.88
CA ARG A 371 19.91 22.44 27.21
C ARG A 371 18.57 22.24 27.92
N ILE A 372 17.45 22.34 27.21
CA ILE A 372 16.12 22.04 27.77
C ILE A 372 16.08 20.62 28.32
N ARG A 373 16.54 19.63 27.53
CA ARG A 373 16.57 18.22 27.95
C ARG A 373 17.50 17.99 29.13
N GLU A 374 18.72 18.50 29.08
CA GLU A 374 19.71 18.36 30.15
C GLU A 374 19.24 19.02 31.46
N ALA A 375 18.62 20.20 31.40
CA ALA A 375 18.08 20.88 32.57
C ALA A 375 16.93 20.10 33.21
N LEU A 376 15.97 19.61 32.42
CA LEU A 376 14.83 18.83 32.93
C LEU A 376 15.29 17.47 33.49
N GLN A 377 16.25 16.80 32.83
CA GLN A 377 16.86 15.56 33.35
C GLN A 377 17.67 15.80 34.62
N GLY A 378 18.39 16.93 34.71
CA GLY A 378 19.12 17.35 35.90
C GLY A 378 18.21 17.60 37.11
N LEU A 379 16.94 17.91 36.87
CA LEU A 379 15.88 18.00 37.89
C LEU A 379 15.29 16.63 38.28
N GLY A 380 15.82 15.53 37.75
CA GLY A 380 15.34 14.17 38.01
C GLY A 380 14.10 13.78 37.21
N LEU A 381 13.73 14.55 36.17
CA LEU A 381 12.57 14.25 35.34
C LEU A 381 12.92 13.27 34.23
N ILE A 382 12.04 12.32 33.98
CA ILE A 382 12.18 11.31 32.93
C ILE A 382 11.57 11.86 31.64
N GLN A 383 12.33 11.81 30.54
CA GLN A 383 11.79 12.19 29.24
C GLN A 383 10.84 11.10 28.74
N ILE A 384 9.68 11.51 28.25
CA ILE A 384 8.72 10.66 27.55
C ILE A 384 8.44 11.19 26.14
N GLN A 385 7.77 10.38 25.33
CA GLN A 385 7.24 10.79 24.03
C GLN A 385 5.80 10.30 23.89
N SER A 386 4.84 11.23 23.96
CA SER A 386 3.43 10.92 23.73
C SER A 386 3.04 11.07 22.26
N LEU A 387 1.89 10.54 21.87
CA LEU A 387 1.36 10.69 20.52
C LEU A 387 1.06 12.17 20.22
N THR A 388 1.36 12.60 18.99
CA THR A 388 0.94 13.93 18.49
C THR A 388 -0.57 13.99 18.23
N LEU A 389 -1.22 12.84 18.03
CA LEU A 389 -2.67 12.72 17.88
C LEU A 389 -3.35 12.80 19.25
N SER A 390 -4.46 13.53 19.30
CA SER A 390 -5.27 13.73 20.50
C SER A 390 -6.73 14.02 20.13
N ASN A 391 -7.52 14.51 21.08
CA ASN A 391 -8.93 14.83 20.92
C ASN A 391 -9.26 16.22 21.52
N ASP A 392 -10.40 16.82 21.14
CA ASP A 392 -10.81 18.14 21.65
C ASP A 392 -11.05 18.16 23.18
N SER A 393 -11.44 17.03 23.79
CA SER A 393 -11.69 16.95 25.23
C SER A 393 -10.39 17.12 26.01
N ASP A 394 -9.40 16.29 25.72
CA ASP A 394 -8.09 16.29 26.39
C ASP A 394 -7.34 17.59 26.15
N GLN A 395 -7.39 18.15 24.95
CA GLN A 395 -6.63 19.35 24.61
C GLN A 395 -7.23 20.64 25.14
N PHE A 396 -8.56 20.70 25.35
CA PHE A 396 -9.26 21.96 25.64
C PHE A 396 -10.27 21.83 26.77
N THR A 397 -11.22 20.90 26.68
CA THR A 397 -12.36 20.85 27.60
C THR A 397 -11.93 20.44 29.01
N SER A 398 -11.26 19.28 29.13
CA SER A 398 -10.77 18.75 30.41
C SER A 398 -9.71 19.67 31.04
N MET A 399 -8.86 20.27 30.21
CA MET A 399 -7.81 21.19 30.66
C MET A 399 -8.30 22.61 30.91
N ARG A 400 -9.54 22.92 30.53
CA ARG A 400 -10.14 24.28 30.57
C ARG A 400 -9.31 25.32 29.81
N TRP A 401 -8.62 24.90 28.75
CA TRP A 401 -7.89 25.79 27.85
C TRP A 401 -8.75 26.26 26.69
N LYS A 402 -8.47 27.46 26.20
CA LYS A 402 -8.97 27.93 24.91
C LYS A 402 -8.09 27.38 23.80
N LYS A 403 -8.69 27.23 22.62
CA LYS A 403 -8.01 26.86 21.40
C LYS A 403 -7.03 27.97 21.03
N ASP A 404 -5.79 27.60 20.76
CA ASP A 404 -4.74 28.51 20.29
C ASP A 404 -4.74 28.46 18.77
N GLY A 405 -5.45 29.39 18.14
CA GLY A 405 -5.64 29.40 16.68
C GLY A 405 -6.49 28.24 16.14
N ALA A 406 -6.31 27.93 14.86
CA ALA A 406 -7.01 26.87 14.16
C ALA A 406 -6.49 25.47 14.52
N ILE A 407 -7.43 24.52 14.65
CA ILE A 407 -7.14 23.11 14.96
C ILE A 407 -6.97 22.33 13.67
N THR A 408 -5.91 21.52 13.61
CA THR A 408 -5.72 20.54 12.53
C THR A 408 -6.45 19.25 12.86
N ARG A 409 -7.43 18.87 12.02
CA ARG A 409 -8.33 17.72 12.23
C ARG A 409 -8.05 16.61 11.22
N MET A 410 -8.24 15.37 11.65
CA MET A 410 -8.23 14.20 10.77
C MET A 410 -9.55 14.10 10.02
N THR A 411 -9.53 13.86 8.71
CA THR A 411 -10.75 13.71 7.90
C THR A 411 -11.51 12.43 8.24
N ASN A 412 -10.79 11.30 8.35
CA ASN A 412 -11.36 9.98 8.65
C ASN A 412 -10.59 9.33 9.81
N PRO A 413 -10.76 9.81 11.06
CA PRO A 413 -10.07 9.25 12.21
C PRO A 413 -10.57 7.82 12.50
N ILE A 414 -9.64 6.90 12.77
CA ILE A 414 -9.97 5.50 13.10
C ILE A 414 -10.60 5.40 14.50
N THR A 415 -10.21 6.29 15.42
CA THR A 415 -10.70 6.30 16.81
C THR A 415 -11.11 7.71 17.25
N THR A 416 -11.98 7.80 18.27
CA THR A 416 -12.40 9.07 18.89
C THR A 416 -11.25 9.78 19.63
N GLU A 417 -10.26 9.02 20.09
CA GLU A 417 -9.08 9.53 20.79
C GLU A 417 -8.08 10.25 19.89
N HIS A 418 -8.13 10.01 18.57
CA HIS A 418 -7.14 10.50 17.61
C HIS A 418 -7.81 11.29 16.48
N THR A 419 -8.53 12.34 16.87
CA THR A 419 -9.34 13.17 15.95
C THR A 419 -8.63 14.45 15.52
N ILE A 420 -7.63 14.92 16.28
CA ILE A 420 -6.90 16.16 16.02
C ILE A 420 -5.40 15.99 16.26
N LEU A 421 -4.59 16.92 15.74
CA LEU A 421 -3.20 17.09 16.18
C LEU A 421 -3.18 18.00 17.43
N ARG A 422 -2.40 17.61 18.44
CA ARG A 422 -2.31 18.31 19.73
C ARG A 422 -1.80 19.74 19.58
N GLN A 423 -2.34 20.65 20.38
CA GLN A 423 -1.82 22.02 20.57
C GLN A 423 -0.95 22.12 21.84
N ASN A 424 -1.09 21.16 22.74
CA ASN A 424 -0.48 21.14 24.06
C ASN A 424 0.12 19.76 24.36
N ILE A 425 1.25 19.76 25.09
CA ILE A 425 1.98 18.55 25.49
C ILE A 425 1.42 17.98 26.79
N LEU A 426 1.02 18.86 27.71
CA LEU A 426 0.63 18.49 29.07
C LEU A 426 -0.47 17.39 29.16
N PRO A 427 -1.50 17.34 28.28
CA PRO A 427 -2.50 16.27 28.32
C PRO A 427 -1.90 14.88 28.08
N GLY A 428 -0.88 14.78 27.22
CA GLY A 428 -0.14 13.53 26.99
C GLY A 428 0.62 13.07 28.24
N LEU A 429 1.19 14.02 29.01
CA LEU A 429 1.83 13.73 30.30
C LEU A 429 0.82 13.21 31.33
N LEU A 430 -0.38 13.81 31.39
CA LEU A 430 -1.46 13.37 32.28
C LEU A 430 -1.92 11.95 31.94
N ARG A 431 -2.16 11.64 30.66
CA ARG A 431 -2.52 10.28 30.22
C ARG A 431 -1.44 9.26 30.56
N LEU A 432 -0.16 9.64 30.42
CA LEU A 432 0.95 8.76 30.79
C LEU A 432 1.00 8.51 32.31
N LEU A 433 0.86 9.55 33.14
CA LEU A 433 0.83 9.37 34.59
C LEU A 433 -0.41 8.56 35.02
N ALA A 434 -1.56 8.75 34.38
CA ALA A 434 -2.77 7.97 34.66
C ALA A 434 -2.55 6.47 34.38
N ALA A 435 -1.89 6.15 33.27
CA ALA A 435 -1.50 4.79 32.93
C ALA A 435 -0.46 4.19 33.89
N ASN A 436 0.28 5.03 34.64
CA ASN A 436 1.34 4.62 35.56
C ASN A 436 1.02 4.94 37.04
N ARG A 437 -0.24 5.20 37.37
CA ARG A 437 -0.68 5.61 38.73
C ARG A 437 -0.38 4.61 39.84
N HIS A 438 -0.02 3.38 39.49
CA HIS A 438 0.33 2.28 40.40
C HIS A 438 1.83 2.26 40.76
N HIS A 439 2.66 3.09 40.12
CA HIS A 439 4.06 3.26 40.49
C HIS A 439 4.25 4.21 41.68
N ASP A 440 5.35 4.03 42.40
CA ASP A 440 5.70 4.83 43.57
C ASP A 440 5.90 6.32 43.23
N LEU A 441 5.51 7.16 44.19
CA LEU A 441 5.75 8.60 44.14
C LEU A 441 7.13 8.94 44.76
N PRO A 442 7.77 10.05 44.35
CA PRO A 442 7.32 11.00 43.33
C PRO A 442 7.54 10.50 41.90
N GLN A 443 6.62 10.86 41.00
CA GLN A 443 6.77 10.60 39.56
C GLN A 443 6.95 11.94 38.83
N GLY A 444 8.09 12.13 38.16
CA GLY A 444 8.40 13.34 37.42
C GLY A 444 8.70 13.03 35.95
N VAL A 445 7.89 13.55 35.05
CA VAL A 445 8.01 13.33 33.61
C VAL A 445 8.03 14.64 32.84
N TYR A 446 8.68 14.64 31.68
CA TYR A 446 8.65 15.76 30.76
C TYR A 446 8.66 15.29 29.31
N GLU A 447 8.19 16.16 28.41
CA GLU A 447 8.32 15.97 26.97
C GLU A 447 8.71 17.30 26.34
N LEU A 448 9.67 17.26 25.41
CA LEU A 448 9.98 18.32 24.45
C LEU A 448 9.55 17.78 23.08
N GLY A 449 8.46 18.32 22.53
CA GLY A 449 7.81 17.74 21.36
C GLY A 449 7.08 18.77 20.52
N THR A 450 6.66 18.30 19.34
CA THR A 450 5.95 19.14 18.37
C THR A 450 4.47 19.23 18.71
N VAL A 451 3.91 20.41 18.53
CA VAL A 451 2.48 20.74 18.58
C VAL A 451 2.09 21.42 17.26
N VAL A 452 0.79 21.46 16.94
CA VAL A 452 0.31 22.03 15.69
C VAL A 452 -0.73 23.10 15.94
N ILE A 453 -0.39 24.35 15.63
CA ILE A 453 -1.22 25.54 15.80
C ILE A 453 -1.30 26.26 14.45
N ASP A 454 -2.51 26.62 14.03
CA ASP A 454 -2.75 27.24 12.71
C ASP A 454 -2.14 26.41 11.56
N HIS A 455 -2.32 25.10 11.62
CA HIS A 455 -1.77 24.13 10.66
C HIS A 455 -0.24 24.16 10.53
N THR A 456 0.45 24.76 11.50
CA THR A 456 1.90 24.96 11.50
C THR A 456 2.53 24.26 12.69
N ASN A 457 3.62 23.54 12.44
CA ASN A 457 4.39 22.88 13.49
C ASN A 457 5.08 23.94 14.36
N ARG A 458 4.93 23.79 15.68
CA ARG A 458 5.67 24.51 16.72
C ARG A 458 6.22 23.49 17.72
N ASP A 459 7.16 23.91 18.55
CA ASP A 459 7.69 23.05 19.60
C ASP A 459 7.32 23.63 20.97
N ARG A 460 6.83 22.76 21.83
CA ARG A 460 6.61 23.07 23.24
C ARG A 460 7.37 22.04 24.06
N PHE A 461 7.76 22.43 25.26
CA PHE A 461 8.05 21.43 26.28
C PHE A 461 7.11 21.61 27.46
N ALA A 462 6.79 20.50 28.09
CA ALA A 462 6.07 20.49 29.34
C ALA A 462 6.70 19.50 30.30
N PHE A 463 6.53 19.74 31.59
CA PHE A 463 6.82 18.76 32.62
C PHE A 463 5.69 18.71 33.65
N LEU A 464 5.56 17.57 34.29
CA LEU A 464 4.59 17.33 35.34
C LEU A 464 5.21 16.43 36.41
N VAL A 465 5.04 16.80 37.67
CA VAL A 465 5.52 16.06 38.83
C VAL A 465 4.36 15.76 39.75
N ALA A 466 4.07 14.46 39.94
CA ALA A 466 3.16 13.97 40.96
C ALA A 466 3.95 13.71 42.26
N GLU A 467 3.65 14.44 43.32
CA GLU A 467 4.33 14.32 44.61
C GLU A 467 3.39 14.68 45.77
N ASN A 468 3.49 13.96 46.90
CA ASN A 468 2.64 14.20 48.08
C ASN A 468 3.04 15.48 48.84
N SER A 469 4.25 15.99 48.62
CA SER A 469 4.83 17.11 49.34
C SER A 469 5.58 18.02 48.36
N GLY A 470 5.60 19.33 48.63
CA GLY A 470 6.34 20.31 47.83
C GLY A 470 5.50 21.53 47.44
N GLY A 471 4.34 21.29 46.82
CA GLY A 471 3.41 22.33 46.34
C GLY A 471 4.09 23.38 45.45
N PHE A 472 3.52 24.58 45.38
CA PHE A 472 4.01 25.67 44.52
C PHE A 472 5.47 26.08 44.80
N ALA A 473 5.96 25.93 46.03
CA ALA A 473 7.35 26.26 46.37
C ALA A 473 8.37 25.35 45.64
N SER A 474 8.05 24.05 45.57
CA SER A 474 8.85 23.05 44.85
C SER A 474 8.83 23.32 43.34
N LEU A 475 7.64 23.61 42.78
CA LEU A 475 7.49 24.05 41.39
C LEU A 475 8.33 25.30 41.08
N ARG A 476 8.23 26.33 41.91
CA ARG A 476 8.99 27.58 41.73
C ARG A 476 10.50 27.32 41.75
N GLY A 477 10.97 26.41 42.62
CA GLY A 477 12.37 25.97 42.64
C GLY A 477 12.82 25.31 41.34
N ARG A 478 11.98 24.42 40.77
CA ARG A 478 12.24 23.78 39.46
C ARG A 478 12.28 24.79 38.32
N ILE A 479 11.33 25.74 38.28
CA ILE A 479 11.33 26.83 37.30
C ILE A 479 12.57 27.71 37.44
N GLN A 480 12.97 28.07 38.66
CA GLN A 480 14.17 28.88 38.89
C GLN A 480 15.45 28.17 38.43
N ALA A 481 15.58 26.87 38.71
CA ALA A 481 16.71 26.07 38.23
C ALA A 481 16.71 25.96 36.69
N LEU A 482 15.54 25.69 36.09
CA LEU A 482 15.37 25.64 34.65
C LEU A 482 15.74 26.96 33.96
N MET A 483 15.23 28.10 34.44
CA MET A 483 15.53 29.42 33.87
C MET A 483 17.02 29.76 33.97
N ARG A 484 17.67 29.42 35.09
CA ARG A 484 19.11 29.59 35.26
C ARG A 484 19.90 28.75 34.25
N ASP A 485 19.56 27.47 34.10
CA ASP A 485 20.28 26.55 33.22
C ASP A 485 20.03 26.88 31.74
N LEU A 486 18.89 27.47 31.42
CA LEU A 486 18.54 28.06 30.13
C LEU A 486 19.17 29.45 29.89
N GLY A 487 19.78 30.07 30.91
CA GLY A 487 20.47 31.35 30.78
C GLY A 487 19.54 32.56 30.78
N CYS A 488 18.28 32.40 31.19
CA CYS A 488 17.32 33.48 31.32
C CYS A 488 17.63 34.29 32.59
N GLN A 489 18.15 35.50 32.44
CA GLN A 489 18.50 36.36 33.58
C GLN A 489 17.32 37.21 34.06
N ASP A 490 16.58 37.83 33.13
CA ASP A 490 15.41 38.66 33.44
C ASP A 490 14.12 37.88 33.18
N TRP A 491 13.59 37.30 34.26
CA TRP A 491 12.33 36.57 34.23
C TRP A 491 11.54 36.79 35.51
N THR A 492 10.22 36.73 35.38
CA THR A 492 9.27 36.88 36.49
C THR A 492 8.11 35.90 36.36
N LEU A 493 7.38 35.73 37.46
CA LEU A 493 6.12 35.00 37.50
C LEU A 493 5.01 35.99 37.82
N GLU A 494 4.02 36.08 36.94
CA GLU A 494 2.82 36.89 37.15
C GLU A 494 1.62 35.98 37.37
N VAL A 495 0.70 36.37 38.25
CA VAL A 495 -0.49 35.56 38.59
C VAL A 495 -1.26 35.23 37.31
N LEU A 496 -1.59 33.95 37.14
CA LEU A 496 -2.41 33.45 36.04
C LEU A 496 -3.69 32.86 36.60
N GLU A 497 -4.84 33.25 36.06
CA GLU A 497 -6.13 32.62 36.35
C GLU A 497 -6.56 31.77 35.15
N GLY A 498 -7.09 30.57 35.43
CA GLY A 498 -7.58 29.67 34.39
C GLY A 498 -6.86 28.33 34.32
N GLY A 499 -7.39 27.47 33.47
CA GLY A 499 -6.95 26.09 33.34
C GLY A 499 -5.54 25.92 32.78
N PRO A 500 -4.90 24.77 33.07
CA PRO A 500 -5.42 23.67 33.89
C PRO A 500 -5.16 23.86 35.39
N TRP A 501 -4.71 25.03 35.80
CA TRP A 501 -4.12 25.24 37.11
C TRP A 501 -5.13 25.57 38.21
N LEU A 502 -4.69 25.35 39.46
CA LEU A 502 -5.41 25.71 40.67
C LEU A 502 -5.32 27.22 40.92
N GLU A 503 -6.46 27.87 41.15
CA GLU A 503 -6.56 29.32 41.37
C GLU A 503 -5.69 29.78 42.55
N GLY A 504 -4.91 30.85 42.34
CA GLY A 504 -3.95 31.37 43.31
C GLY A 504 -2.67 30.54 43.47
N ARG A 505 -2.52 29.45 42.72
CA ARG A 505 -1.34 28.55 42.70
C ARG A 505 -0.78 28.35 41.28
N SER A 506 -0.85 29.40 40.48
CA SER A 506 -0.51 29.42 39.06
C SER A 506 0.10 30.74 38.63
N ALA A 507 0.97 30.68 37.63
CA ALA A 507 1.63 31.86 37.09
C ALA A 507 1.95 31.74 35.60
N SER A 508 1.92 32.87 34.91
CA SER A 508 2.54 33.06 33.60
C SER A 508 4.05 33.20 33.80
N ILE A 509 4.82 32.55 32.93
CA ILE A 509 6.28 32.65 32.89
C ILE A 509 6.64 33.74 31.90
N ILE A 510 7.23 34.83 32.39
CA ILE A 510 7.60 36.00 31.57
C ILE A 510 9.12 36.09 31.52
N VAL A 511 9.69 36.17 30.31
CA VAL A 511 11.13 36.35 30.07
C VAL A 511 11.31 37.58 29.19
N ASN A 512 12.12 38.55 29.62
CA ASN A 512 12.34 39.82 28.91
C ASN A 512 11.02 40.52 28.49
N GLY A 513 10.01 40.48 29.36
CA GLY A 513 8.70 41.10 29.13
C GLY A 513 7.73 40.33 28.23
N ILE A 514 8.08 39.13 27.77
CA ILE A 514 7.23 38.28 26.91
C ILE A 514 6.82 37.01 27.66
N THR A 515 5.53 36.69 27.64
CA THR A 515 5.01 35.43 28.18
C THR A 515 5.44 34.27 27.29
N VAL A 516 6.28 33.38 27.83
CA VAL A 516 6.81 32.21 27.11
C VAL A 516 6.09 30.91 27.48
N GLY A 517 5.29 30.92 28.55
CA GLY A 517 4.59 29.74 29.02
C GLY A 517 3.85 29.96 30.32
N GLU A 518 3.43 28.87 30.94
CA GLU A 518 2.65 28.86 32.18
C GLU A 518 3.09 27.72 33.09
N CYS A 519 2.90 27.91 34.40
CA CYS A 519 3.15 26.89 35.41
C CYS A 519 2.15 26.98 36.56
N GLY A 520 1.91 25.86 37.24
CA GLY A 520 1.07 25.85 38.42
C GLY A 520 0.96 24.49 39.09
N GLU A 521 0.29 24.50 40.24
CA GLU A 521 -0.33 23.29 40.79
C GLU A 521 -1.57 22.97 39.96
N LEU A 522 -1.78 21.70 39.60
CA LEU A 522 -2.92 21.28 38.80
C LEU A 522 -4.20 21.34 39.65
N ASP A 523 -5.29 21.83 39.08
CA ASP A 523 -6.57 21.80 39.77
C ASP A 523 -7.06 20.35 39.94
N PRO A 524 -7.51 19.94 41.15
CA PRO A 524 -8.02 18.59 41.40
C PRO A 524 -9.13 18.16 40.43
N HIS A 525 -9.99 19.09 40.00
CA HIS A 525 -11.05 18.77 39.03
C HIS A 525 -10.47 18.35 37.67
N VAL A 526 -9.35 18.97 37.26
CA VAL A 526 -8.65 18.60 36.03
C VAL A 526 -7.98 17.25 36.22
N SER A 527 -7.24 17.01 37.31
CA SER A 527 -6.57 15.73 37.55
C SER A 527 -7.55 14.55 37.64
N GLU A 528 -8.69 14.74 38.30
CA GLU A 528 -9.75 13.74 38.42
C GLU A 528 -10.32 13.32 37.05
N SER A 529 -10.41 14.25 36.08
CA SER A 529 -10.86 13.93 34.71
C SER A 529 -9.91 12.99 33.95
N PHE A 530 -8.68 12.83 34.44
CA PHE A 530 -7.68 11.87 33.95
C PHE A 530 -7.46 10.70 34.93
N ASP A 531 -8.36 10.49 35.90
CA ASP A 531 -8.28 9.44 36.93
C ASP A 531 -7.03 9.52 37.84
N LEU A 532 -6.57 10.75 38.13
CA LEU A 532 -5.41 11.05 38.98
C LEU A 532 -5.82 11.80 40.26
N ASN A 533 -5.48 11.23 41.42
CA ASN A 533 -5.87 11.74 42.75
C ASN A 533 -4.68 12.25 43.58
N VAL A 534 -3.49 12.37 42.98
CA VAL A 534 -2.27 12.82 43.64
C VAL A 534 -2.02 14.28 43.27
N PRO A 535 -1.60 15.16 44.21
CA PRO A 535 -1.20 16.52 43.87
C PRO A 535 -0.11 16.53 42.80
N MET A 536 -0.29 17.38 41.79
CA MET A 536 0.64 17.52 40.68
C MET A 536 1.00 18.98 40.46
N SER A 537 2.25 19.23 40.07
CA SER A 537 2.70 20.55 39.66
C SER A 537 3.55 20.46 38.40
N GLY A 538 3.45 21.45 37.53
CA GLY A 538 4.07 21.38 36.22
C GLY A 538 4.15 22.72 35.52
N ALA A 539 4.64 22.66 34.29
CA ALA A 539 4.70 23.81 33.40
C ALA A 539 4.61 23.39 31.95
N GLN A 540 4.22 24.33 31.10
CA GLN A 540 4.30 24.21 29.64
C GLN A 540 4.86 25.51 29.06
N ILE A 541 5.86 25.40 28.18
CA ILE A 541 6.62 26.52 27.62
C ILE A 541 6.74 26.36 26.10
N ASP A 542 6.53 27.45 25.39
CA ASP A 542 6.72 27.55 23.94
C ASP A 542 8.20 27.79 23.62
N VAL A 543 8.79 26.85 22.87
CA VAL A 543 10.24 26.84 22.60
C VAL A 543 10.59 27.97 21.65
N GLN A 544 9.74 28.28 20.67
CA GLN A 544 10.00 29.36 19.71
C GLN A 544 9.91 30.72 20.39
N LEU A 545 8.90 30.95 21.23
CA LEU A 545 8.80 32.21 22.00
C LEU A 545 10.00 32.35 22.93
N LEU A 546 10.36 31.29 23.67
CA LEU A 546 11.55 31.28 24.53
C LEU A 546 12.83 31.60 23.74
N ALA A 547 13.04 30.94 22.60
CA ALA A 547 14.20 31.17 21.74
C ALA A 547 14.27 32.61 21.21
N SER A 548 13.12 33.22 20.93
CA SER A 548 13.06 34.59 20.39
C SER A 548 13.46 35.67 21.39
N VAL A 549 13.43 35.36 22.68
CA VAL A 549 13.69 36.33 23.76
C VAL A 549 14.94 36.03 24.57
N MET A 550 15.52 34.85 24.42
CA MET A 550 16.74 34.47 25.11
C MET A 550 17.98 34.71 24.24
N GLN A 551 19.09 35.04 24.89
CA GLN A 551 20.41 34.92 24.26
C GLN A 551 20.93 33.50 24.52
N ASP A 552 21.26 32.76 23.46
CA ASP A 552 21.94 31.48 23.62
C ASP A 552 23.39 31.76 24.08
N PRO A 553 23.79 31.40 25.31
CA PRO A 553 25.12 31.67 25.84
C PRO A 553 26.23 30.88 25.11
N VAL A 554 25.88 29.98 24.20
CA VAL A 554 26.84 29.24 23.36
C VAL A 554 27.10 29.96 22.02
N HIS A 555 26.34 31.03 21.70
CA HIS A 555 26.46 31.80 20.46
C HIS A 555 26.97 33.23 20.66
#